data_AF-A0A956JXR2-F1
#
_entry.id   AF-A0A956JXR2-F1
#
_cell.length_a   1.000
_cell.length_b   1.000
_cell.length_c   1.000
_cell.angle_alpha   90.00
_cell.angle_beta   90.00
_cell.angle_gamma   90.00
#
_symmetry.space_group_name_H-M   'P 1'
#
loop_
_entity.id
_entity.type
_entity.pdbx_description
1 polymer ?
#
loop_
_entity_poly.entity_id
_entity_poly.type
_entity_poly.pdbx_seq_one_letter_code
_entity_poly.pdbx_strand_id
1 'polypeptide(L)'
;MSAGIKVQSPRLAGTVGSRRAMLETLVRHLPMVRLRVPALLALVLAAGCAGQITTPGGSDDAAVAAAKAKFTASVQPIMDGFCGSCHLGQANIDFLRPEPDPRTQMLAWDGLVRLDAPPTSGLLTKGAHSGPALTPDQSAVILDWIDLEVLAAGGEPPADVETEKLTPQPGVNTLDLGPIGLTGSSLSFLYEPLATGMYLSDIQVTGGTGGVHVVNPLFVIWNEGAPEPDPINRFGNIDLVVQEGLTSYVGGGTAVFVDVAPTSDISVHFRVAELADGTDPGGGHGGVVGGGCNNVPAFTSAAQPPLAASCGNCHGAGGQTNAISATDMTRIADLTAEGQAAACAQVKTRVNALDPVNSGLFLAPDPNSGTQHPFKFATATDFQNFRNAVVQWINQE
;
A
#
# COMPACT_ATOMS: atom_id res chain seq x y z
N MET A 1 31.02 39.86 48.66
CA MET A 1 30.61 38.50 49.05
C MET A 1 29.32 38.18 48.30
N SER A 2 29.43 37.63 47.10
CA SER A 2 28.27 37.27 46.25
C SER A 2 28.11 35.76 46.24
N ALA A 3 26.97 35.29 46.73
CA ALA A 3 26.60 33.88 46.72
C ALA A 3 26.06 33.49 45.35
N GLY A 4 26.71 32.52 44.70
CA GLY A 4 26.27 31.92 43.44
C GLY A 4 25.29 30.77 43.70
N ILE A 5 24.13 30.82 43.06
CA ILE A 5 23.14 29.73 43.03
C ILE A 5 23.45 28.86 41.81
N LYS A 6 23.88 27.62 42.04
CA LYS A 6 23.97 26.55 41.04
C LYS A 6 22.60 25.90 40.91
N VAL A 7 21.97 26.00 39.73
CA VAL A 7 20.81 25.21 39.36
C VAL A 7 21.30 23.86 38.81
N GLN A 8 20.92 22.76 39.45
CA GLN A 8 21.15 21.41 38.96
C GLN A 8 20.03 21.01 38.00
N SER A 9 20.39 20.59 36.79
CA SER A 9 19.46 19.96 35.83
C SER A 9 19.09 18.54 36.27
N PRO A 10 17.81 18.13 36.21
CA PRO A 10 17.42 16.75 36.44
C PRO A 10 17.77 15.88 35.23
N ARG A 11 18.40 14.72 35.48
CA ARG A 11 18.55 13.65 34.50
C ARG A 11 17.17 13.03 34.24
N LEU A 12 16.72 13.08 33.00
CA LEU A 12 15.55 12.33 32.53
C LEU A 12 15.83 10.83 32.62
N ALA A 13 14.95 10.13 33.31
CA ALA A 13 14.90 8.68 33.36
C ALA A 13 14.42 8.15 31.99
N GLY A 14 15.13 7.15 31.46
CA GLY A 14 14.77 6.45 30.23
C GLY A 14 13.38 5.79 30.35
N THR A 15 12.61 5.94 29.28
CA THR A 15 11.20 5.59 29.13
C THR A 15 10.97 4.08 29.10
N VAL A 16 10.02 3.62 29.92
CA VAL A 16 9.51 2.23 29.96
C VAL A 16 8.58 1.92 28.76
N GLY A 17 8.27 2.92 27.93
CA GLY A 17 7.40 2.79 26.75
C GLY A 17 8.00 1.99 25.58
N SER A 18 9.30 2.11 25.32
CA SER A 18 9.97 1.50 24.14
C SER A 18 9.89 -0.03 24.14
N ARG A 19 9.98 -0.67 25.32
CA ARG A 19 9.97 -2.13 25.40
C ARG A 19 8.63 -2.77 25.10
N ARG A 20 7.52 -2.05 25.35
CA ARG A 20 6.16 -2.58 25.11
C ARG A 20 5.79 -2.47 23.63
N ALA A 21 6.14 -1.36 22.98
CA ALA A 21 5.96 -1.18 21.54
C ALA A 21 6.76 -2.23 20.75
N MET A 22 8.04 -2.42 21.09
CA MET A 22 8.88 -3.44 20.47
C MET A 22 8.31 -4.87 20.63
N LEU A 23 7.78 -5.20 21.81
CA LEU A 23 7.20 -6.53 22.07
C LEU A 23 5.88 -6.74 21.30
N GLU A 24 5.07 -5.70 21.16
CA GLU A 24 3.79 -5.76 20.45
C GLU A 24 3.99 -5.95 18.94
N THR A 25 4.97 -5.24 18.35
CA THR A 25 5.40 -5.44 16.97
C THR A 25 5.93 -6.87 16.76
N LEU A 26 6.82 -7.35 17.63
CA LEU A 26 7.35 -8.72 17.52
C LEU A 26 6.24 -9.80 17.63
N VAL A 27 5.24 -9.60 18.47
CA VAL A 27 4.11 -10.55 18.62
C VAL A 27 3.19 -10.54 17.40
N ARG A 28 3.02 -9.39 16.72
CA ARG A 28 2.22 -9.31 15.48
C ARG A 28 2.90 -9.97 14.28
N HIS A 29 4.23 -9.94 14.19
CA HIS A 29 4.96 -10.44 13.01
C HIS A 29 5.47 -11.89 13.12
N LEU A 30 5.32 -12.55 14.27
CA LEU A 30 5.61 -13.98 14.37
C LEU A 30 4.38 -14.79 13.89
N PRO A 31 4.55 -15.77 12.99
CA PRO A 31 3.46 -16.66 12.61
C PRO A 31 3.00 -17.40 13.87
N MET A 32 1.83 -17.02 14.38
CA MET A 32 1.19 -17.70 15.50
C MET A 32 0.90 -19.15 15.05
N VAL A 33 1.83 -20.05 15.33
CA VAL A 33 1.54 -21.48 15.35
C VAL A 33 0.40 -21.64 16.33
N ARG A 34 -0.80 -21.92 15.80
CA ARG A 34 -2.01 -22.19 16.59
C ARG A 34 -1.72 -23.34 17.55
N LEU A 35 -1.26 -23.01 18.75
CA LEU A 35 -1.24 -23.90 19.89
C LEU A 35 -2.71 -24.11 20.28
N ARG A 36 -3.32 -25.14 19.70
CA ARG A 36 -4.58 -25.68 20.19
C ARG A 36 -4.32 -26.22 21.59
N VAL A 37 -4.63 -25.41 22.59
CA VAL A 37 -4.80 -25.83 23.98
C VAL A 37 -5.97 -26.84 24.01
N PRO A 38 -5.71 -28.08 24.42
CA PRO A 38 -6.24 -28.47 25.72
C PRO A 38 -5.23 -29.27 26.56
N ALA A 39 -5.50 -29.30 27.87
CA ALA A 39 -4.85 -30.10 28.92
C ALA A 39 -3.63 -29.48 29.62
N LEU A 40 -3.93 -28.55 30.52
CA LEU A 40 -3.29 -28.48 31.84
C LEU A 40 -3.54 -29.80 32.59
N LEU A 41 -2.53 -30.68 32.69
CA LEU A 41 -2.05 -31.36 33.91
C LEU A 41 -1.18 -32.58 33.56
N ALA A 42 -0.08 -32.72 34.30
CA ALA A 42 0.78 -33.89 34.48
C ALA A 42 1.79 -34.23 33.35
N LEU A 43 3.04 -33.74 33.50
CA LEU A 43 4.16 -34.61 33.90
C LEU A 43 5.40 -33.77 34.25
N VAL A 44 5.87 -33.93 35.49
CA VAL A 44 7.21 -33.54 35.94
C VAL A 44 8.13 -34.74 35.70
N LEU A 45 9.37 -34.46 35.26
CA LEU A 45 10.53 -35.36 35.06
C LEU A 45 10.67 -36.07 33.70
N ALA A 46 11.35 -35.40 32.77
CA ALA A 46 12.44 -36.04 32.02
C ALA A 46 13.50 -34.96 31.69
N ALA A 47 14.67 -35.14 32.29
CA ALA A 47 15.88 -34.37 32.00
C ALA A 47 16.41 -34.69 30.60
N GLY A 48 17.09 -33.72 29.97
CA GLY A 48 18.11 -34.02 28.97
C GLY A 48 17.93 -33.48 27.56
N CYS A 49 17.65 -32.18 27.42
CA CYS A 49 18.27 -31.37 26.36
C CYS A 49 18.66 -30.04 26.99
N ALA A 50 19.94 -29.91 27.33
CA ALA A 50 20.53 -28.64 27.75
C ALA A 50 20.56 -27.69 26.54
N GLY A 51 19.41 -27.09 26.22
CA GLY A 51 19.36 -25.80 25.54
C GLY A 51 19.69 -24.75 26.58
N GLN A 52 20.94 -24.33 26.63
CA GLN A 52 21.42 -23.23 27.45
C GLN A 52 20.53 -22.01 27.19
N ILE A 53 19.66 -21.64 28.14
CA ILE A 53 19.06 -20.30 28.15
C ILE A 53 20.19 -19.37 28.56
N THR A 54 21.07 -19.05 27.61
CA THR A 54 21.72 -17.75 27.63
C THR A 54 20.56 -16.76 27.48
N THR A 55 20.25 -16.02 28.53
CA THR A 55 19.76 -14.65 28.37
C THR A 55 20.92 -13.87 27.75
N PRO A 56 20.92 -13.55 26.44
CA PRO A 56 21.88 -12.61 25.92
C PRO A 56 21.37 -11.24 26.38
N GLY A 57 22.22 -10.49 27.08
CA GLY A 57 22.05 -9.05 27.12
C GLY A 57 22.16 -8.54 25.69
N GLY A 58 21.07 -8.03 25.14
CA GLY A 58 20.99 -7.49 23.80
C GLY A 58 19.64 -7.82 23.16
N SER A 59 18.70 -6.88 23.21
CA SER A 59 17.51 -6.88 22.33
C SER A 59 17.88 -7.02 20.85
N ASP A 60 19.11 -6.63 20.53
CA ASP A 60 19.65 -6.47 19.18
C ASP A 60 19.90 -7.83 18.49
N ASP A 61 20.25 -8.89 19.24
CA ASP A 61 20.49 -10.22 18.67
C ASP A 61 19.20 -10.88 18.17
N ALA A 62 18.08 -10.68 18.87
CA ALA A 62 16.79 -11.24 18.49
C ALA A 62 16.18 -10.52 17.27
N ALA A 63 16.29 -9.19 17.22
CA ALA A 63 15.83 -8.40 16.09
C ALA A 63 16.64 -8.71 14.82
N VAL A 64 17.97 -8.79 14.91
CA VAL A 64 18.83 -9.21 13.80
C VAL A 64 18.48 -10.62 13.32
N ALA A 65 18.24 -11.56 14.24
CA ALA A 65 17.85 -12.92 13.88
C ALA A 65 16.48 -12.96 13.16
N ALA A 66 15.50 -12.19 13.65
CA ALA A 66 14.17 -12.09 13.04
C ALA A 66 14.24 -11.48 11.62
N ALA A 67 15.01 -10.39 11.44
CA ALA A 67 15.18 -9.74 10.16
C ALA A 67 15.85 -10.67 9.13
N LYS A 68 16.93 -11.37 9.53
CA LYS A 68 17.57 -12.40 8.70
C LYS A 68 16.63 -13.56 8.33
N ALA A 69 15.83 -14.01 9.29
CA ALA A 69 14.86 -15.09 9.07
C ALA A 69 13.77 -14.67 8.07
N LYS A 70 13.17 -13.48 8.23
CA LYS A 70 12.18 -12.92 7.29
C LYS A 70 12.79 -12.72 5.90
N PHE A 71 14.01 -12.20 5.83
CA PHE A 71 14.71 -12.05 4.56
C PHE A 71 14.82 -13.39 3.83
N THR A 72 15.41 -14.39 4.49
CA THR A 72 15.68 -15.71 3.90
C THR A 72 14.40 -16.43 3.49
N ALA A 73 13.36 -16.36 4.35
CA ALA A 73 12.13 -17.11 4.14
C ALA A 73 11.18 -16.44 3.14
N SER A 74 11.20 -15.11 3.01
CA SER A 74 10.15 -14.37 2.31
C SER A 74 10.66 -13.36 1.29
N VAL A 75 11.74 -12.63 1.57
CA VAL A 75 12.25 -11.61 0.64
C VAL A 75 13.18 -12.19 -0.41
N GLN A 76 14.11 -13.06 -0.03
CA GLN A 76 15.07 -13.69 -0.93
C GLN A 76 14.37 -14.41 -2.11
N PRO A 77 13.30 -15.23 -1.91
CA PRO A 77 12.60 -15.85 -3.03
C PRO A 77 11.98 -14.84 -4.01
N ILE A 78 11.51 -13.68 -3.52
CA ILE A 78 10.99 -12.60 -4.37
C ILE A 78 12.14 -11.99 -5.17
N MET A 79 13.26 -11.70 -4.52
CA MET A 79 14.44 -11.13 -5.18
C MET A 79 14.98 -12.08 -6.26
N ASP A 80 15.10 -13.36 -5.97
CA ASP A 80 15.59 -14.36 -6.91
C ASP A 80 14.65 -14.54 -8.12
N GLY A 81 13.34 -14.56 -7.87
CA GLY A 81 12.34 -14.76 -8.91
C GLY A 81 12.16 -13.56 -9.85
N PHE A 82 12.31 -12.34 -9.34
CA PHE A 82 11.92 -11.11 -10.06
C PHE A 82 13.09 -10.20 -10.42
N CYS A 83 14.17 -10.23 -9.64
CA CYS A 83 15.30 -9.31 -9.78
C CYS A 83 16.62 -10.02 -10.14
N GLY A 84 16.75 -11.31 -9.80
CA GLY A 84 18.01 -12.05 -9.88
C GLY A 84 18.64 -12.09 -11.27
N SER A 85 17.84 -12.25 -12.32
CA SER A 85 18.34 -12.38 -13.70
C SER A 85 19.20 -11.19 -14.17
N CYS A 86 18.97 -10.00 -13.63
CA CYS A 86 19.75 -8.79 -13.92
C CYS A 86 20.72 -8.44 -12.78
N HIS A 87 20.28 -8.58 -11.52
CA HIS A 87 20.98 -8.00 -10.37
C HIS A 87 21.96 -8.96 -9.66
N LEU A 88 22.15 -10.19 -10.16
CA LEU A 88 23.11 -11.15 -9.57
C LEU A 88 24.58 -10.91 -9.93
N GLY A 89 24.87 -10.21 -11.03
CA GLY A 89 26.25 -10.07 -11.51
C GLY A 89 26.51 -9.06 -12.62
N GLN A 90 25.51 -8.25 -13.00
CA GLN A 90 25.74 -7.14 -13.92
C GLN A 90 26.38 -5.96 -13.16
N ALA A 91 27.55 -5.53 -13.62
CA ALA A 91 28.29 -4.47 -12.96
C ALA A 91 27.44 -3.19 -12.79
N ASN A 92 27.56 -2.57 -11.62
CA ASN A 92 26.85 -1.34 -11.20
C ASN A 92 25.37 -1.52 -10.87
N ILE A 93 24.81 -2.71 -11.00
CA ILE A 93 23.46 -3.04 -10.55
C ILE A 93 23.41 -4.38 -9.79
N ASP A 94 24.56 -4.90 -9.36
CA ASP A 94 24.76 -6.23 -8.78
C ASP A 94 24.41 -6.33 -7.27
N PHE A 95 23.33 -5.70 -6.82
CA PHE A 95 22.94 -5.68 -5.41
C PHE A 95 22.48 -7.04 -4.85
N LEU A 96 22.26 -8.05 -5.71
CA LEU A 96 21.94 -9.42 -5.30
C LEU A 96 23.13 -10.39 -5.36
N ARG A 97 24.35 -9.90 -5.60
CA ARG A 97 25.51 -10.78 -5.68
C ARG A 97 25.65 -11.67 -4.42
N PRO A 98 26.06 -12.95 -4.58
CA PRO A 98 26.01 -13.92 -3.49
C PRO A 98 27.06 -13.69 -2.39
N GLU A 99 28.06 -12.83 -2.61
CA GLU A 99 29.14 -12.59 -1.65
C GLU A 99 29.08 -11.16 -1.10
N PRO A 100 29.07 -10.93 0.23
CA PRO A 100 29.06 -11.94 1.29
C PRO A 100 27.69 -12.62 1.47
N ASP A 101 26.60 -11.95 1.10
CA ASP A 101 25.25 -12.49 0.90
C ASP A 101 24.33 -11.37 0.32
N PRO A 102 23.21 -11.71 -0.35
CA PRO A 102 22.33 -10.71 -0.95
C PRO A 102 21.73 -9.71 0.04
N ARG A 103 21.38 -10.12 1.27
CA ARG A 103 20.82 -9.22 2.30
C ARG A 103 21.80 -8.12 2.65
N THR A 104 23.04 -8.51 2.95
CA THR A 104 24.11 -7.60 3.32
C THR A 104 24.43 -6.63 2.18
N GLN A 105 24.40 -7.10 0.93
CA GLN A 105 24.60 -6.23 -0.23
C GLN A 105 23.45 -5.25 -0.43
N MET A 106 22.20 -5.71 -0.29
CA MET A 106 21.03 -4.83 -0.42
C MET A 106 21.03 -3.72 0.63
N LEU A 107 21.38 -4.04 1.88
CA LEU A 107 21.46 -3.05 2.96
C LEU A 107 22.63 -2.07 2.78
N ALA A 108 23.71 -2.49 2.13
CA ALA A 108 24.86 -1.63 1.84
C ALA A 108 24.68 -0.77 0.59
N TRP A 109 23.67 -1.06 -0.23
CA TRP A 109 23.44 -0.36 -1.49
C TRP A 109 22.71 0.96 -1.25
N ASP A 110 23.35 2.06 -1.64
CA ASP A 110 22.85 3.41 -1.36
C ASP A 110 21.43 3.63 -1.91
N GLY A 111 20.53 4.06 -1.02
CA GLY A 111 19.14 4.34 -1.31
C GLY A 111 18.25 3.14 -1.64
N LEU A 112 18.79 1.91 -1.77
CA LEU A 112 17.99 0.72 -2.10
C LEU A 112 17.08 0.34 -0.94
N VAL A 113 17.65 0.26 0.27
CA VAL A 113 16.92 0.02 1.52
C VAL A 113 17.16 1.20 2.45
N ARG A 114 16.09 1.93 2.77
CA ARG A 114 16.13 3.13 3.62
C ARG A 114 15.54 2.79 4.98
N LEU A 115 16.38 2.71 6.02
CA LEU A 115 15.91 2.36 7.37
C LEU A 115 15.31 3.56 8.12
N ASP A 116 15.66 4.78 7.72
CA ASP A 116 15.13 6.04 8.27
C ASP A 116 13.75 6.39 7.70
N ALA A 117 13.45 5.94 6.48
CA ALA A 117 12.15 6.08 5.84
C ALA A 117 11.79 4.83 5.02
N PRO A 118 11.44 3.70 5.68
CA PRO A 118 11.18 2.40 5.05
C PRO A 118 10.33 2.44 3.77
N PRO A 119 9.18 3.15 3.72
CA PRO A 119 8.32 3.16 2.53
C PRO A 119 8.97 3.82 1.31
N THR A 120 9.94 4.71 1.53
CA THR A 120 10.64 5.43 0.46
C THR A 120 11.84 4.67 -0.11
N SER A 121 12.13 3.48 0.44
CA SER A 121 13.21 2.60 -0.03
C SER A 121 13.15 2.43 -1.55
N GLY A 122 14.27 2.62 -2.25
CA GLY A 122 14.33 2.48 -3.71
C GLY A 122 13.88 1.11 -4.21
N LEU A 123 13.98 0.07 -3.36
CA LEU A 123 13.44 -1.26 -3.62
C LEU A 123 11.91 -1.27 -3.76
N LEU A 124 11.21 -0.46 -2.97
CA LEU A 124 9.74 -0.33 -2.94
C LEU A 124 9.22 0.75 -3.90
N THR A 125 10.01 1.80 -4.10
CA THR A 125 9.66 2.95 -4.96
C THR A 125 10.28 2.85 -6.36
N LYS A 126 10.81 1.68 -6.72
CA LYS A 126 11.42 1.47 -8.04
C LYS A 126 10.42 1.85 -9.14
N GLY A 127 10.81 2.84 -9.95
CA GLY A 127 10.03 3.29 -11.10
C GLY A 127 10.14 2.34 -12.28
N ALA A 128 9.96 2.86 -13.49
CA ALA A 128 10.06 2.09 -14.72
C ALA A 128 11.44 1.40 -14.85
N HIS A 129 11.44 0.07 -14.86
CA HIS A 129 12.62 -0.76 -15.14
C HIS A 129 12.22 -1.95 -16.02
N SER A 130 13.19 -2.61 -16.66
CA SER A 130 12.97 -3.74 -17.58
C SER A 130 12.56 -5.06 -16.89
N GLY A 131 12.41 -5.09 -15.57
CA GLY A 131 11.92 -6.24 -14.81
C GLY A 131 10.42 -6.18 -14.48
N PRO A 132 9.84 -7.27 -14.00
CA PRO A 132 8.48 -7.25 -13.45
C PRO A 132 8.39 -6.35 -12.22
N ALA A 133 7.30 -5.58 -12.12
CA ALA A 133 6.99 -4.82 -10.92
C ALA A 133 6.81 -5.77 -9.72
N LEU A 134 7.14 -5.30 -8.52
CA LEU A 134 6.75 -6.01 -7.31
C LEU A 134 5.24 -5.96 -7.19
N THR A 135 4.60 -7.07 -6.83
CA THR A 135 3.19 -7.02 -6.44
C THR A 135 3.05 -6.29 -5.10
N PRO A 136 1.91 -5.66 -4.81
CA PRO A 136 1.64 -5.10 -3.49
C PRO A 136 1.92 -6.05 -2.31
N ASP A 137 1.58 -7.34 -2.41
CA ASP A 137 1.91 -8.34 -1.39
C ASP A 137 3.42 -8.52 -1.22
N GLN A 138 4.16 -8.55 -2.31
CA GLN A 138 5.62 -8.63 -2.27
C GLN A 138 6.21 -7.38 -1.65
N SER A 139 5.70 -6.20 -2.01
CA SER A 139 6.10 -4.92 -1.43
C SER A 139 5.79 -4.86 0.07
N ALA A 140 4.64 -5.37 0.52
CA ALA A 140 4.28 -5.46 1.93
C ALA A 140 5.21 -6.42 2.69
N VAL A 141 5.53 -7.60 2.12
CA VAL A 141 6.49 -8.55 2.68
C VAL A 141 7.90 -7.95 2.80
N ILE A 142 8.31 -7.16 1.81
CA ILE A 142 9.60 -6.46 1.80
C ILE A 142 9.58 -5.33 2.83
N LEU A 143 8.51 -4.55 2.93
CA LEU A 143 8.37 -3.49 3.92
C LEU A 143 8.40 -4.05 5.35
N ASP A 144 7.66 -5.13 5.64
CA ASP A 144 7.74 -5.87 6.90
C ASP A 144 9.19 -6.28 7.24
N TRP A 145 9.94 -6.71 6.22
CA TRP A 145 11.34 -7.06 6.41
C TRP A 145 12.19 -5.83 6.72
N ILE A 146 12.01 -4.73 5.99
CA ILE A 146 12.73 -3.47 6.24
C ILE A 146 12.45 -2.97 7.66
N ASP A 147 11.23 -3.14 8.18
CA ASP A 147 10.90 -2.80 9.56
C ASP A 147 11.67 -3.62 10.59
N LEU A 148 11.85 -4.91 10.33
CA LEU A 148 12.71 -5.76 11.14
C LEU A 148 14.18 -5.33 11.03
N GLU A 149 14.61 -4.80 9.88
CA GLU A 149 15.94 -4.20 9.72
C GLU A 149 16.10 -2.89 10.50
N VAL A 150 15.04 -2.07 10.59
CA VAL A 150 15.03 -0.88 11.47
C VAL A 150 15.24 -1.30 12.92
N LEU A 151 14.49 -2.30 13.39
CA LEU A 151 14.64 -2.85 14.74
C LEU A 151 16.03 -3.46 14.95
N ALA A 152 16.56 -4.19 13.96
CA ALA A 152 17.89 -4.79 14.01
C ALA A 152 19.01 -3.73 14.06
N ALA A 153 18.78 -2.54 13.49
CA ALA A 153 19.66 -1.39 13.58
C ALA A 153 19.50 -0.58 14.88
N GLY A 154 18.62 -1.00 15.79
CA GLY A 154 18.33 -0.31 17.06
C GLY A 154 17.41 0.91 16.91
N GLY A 155 16.77 1.07 15.74
CA GLY A 155 15.71 2.04 15.53
C GLY A 155 14.35 1.51 15.98
N GLU A 156 13.32 2.35 15.88
CA GLU A 156 11.93 1.90 15.96
C GLU A 156 11.26 2.15 14.61
N PRO A 157 10.57 1.15 14.04
CA PRO A 157 9.83 1.34 12.80
C PRO A 157 8.75 2.42 13.02
N PRO A 158 8.41 3.21 11.99
CA PRO A 158 7.25 4.09 12.03
C PRO A 158 6.05 3.34 12.59
N ALA A 159 5.41 3.93 13.61
CA ALA A 159 4.17 3.36 14.13
C ALA A 159 3.09 3.54 13.07
N ASP A 160 2.44 2.45 12.68
CA ASP A 160 1.27 2.52 11.82
C ASP A 160 0.19 3.37 12.53
N VAL A 161 -0.46 4.22 11.74
CA VAL A 161 -1.49 5.15 12.22
C VAL A 161 -2.84 4.64 11.74
N GLU A 162 -3.73 4.32 12.67
CA GLU A 162 -5.05 3.77 12.35
C GLU A 162 -6.15 4.82 12.60
N THR A 163 -7.07 4.96 11.65
CA THR A 163 -8.28 5.76 11.83
C THR A 163 -9.22 5.14 12.86
N GLU A 164 -10.15 5.93 13.38
CA GLU A 164 -11.30 5.35 14.09
C GLU A 164 -12.09 4.41 13.16
N LYS A 165 -12.80 3.46 13.79
CA LYS A 165 -13.69 2.54 13.08
C LYS A 165 -14.95 3.27 12.64
N LEU A 166 -15.39 2.99 11.43
CA LEU A 166 -16.66 3.46 10.87
C LEU A 166 -17.52 2.28 10.46
N THR A 167 -18.77 2.25 10.89
CA THR A 167 -19.78 1.37 10.30
C THR A 167 -20.28 2.00 8.99
N PRO A 168 -19.90 1.48 7.81
CA PRO A 168 -20.23 2.12 6.54
C PRO A 168 -21.74 2.08 6.28
N GLN A 169 -22.28 3.19 5.78
CA GLN A 169 -23.69 3.31 5.38
C GLN A 169 -23.81 3.32 3.85
N PRO A 170 -24.82 2.68 3.24
CA PRO A 170 -24.99 2.74 1.79
C PRO A 170 -24.99 4.19 1.27
N GLY A 171 -24.16 4.49 0.28
CA GLY A 171 -23.91 5.85 -0.19
C GLY A 171 -22.58 6.41 0.31
N VAL A 172 -22.47 7.74 0.40
CA VAL A 172 -21.21 8.42 0.71
C VAL A 172 -20.86 8.29 2.19
N ASN A 173 -19.63 7.90 2.46
CA ASN A 173 -19.02 7.80 3.78
C ASN A 173 -17.79 8.70 3.85
N THR A 174 -17.47 9.16 5.05
CA THR A 174 -16.31 10.00 5.31
C THR A 174 -15.68 9.62 6.64
N LEU A 175 -14.39 9.31 6.61
CA LEU A 175 -13.52 9.14 7.75
C LEU A 175 -12.79 10.46 8.02
N ASP A 176 -12.96 11.00 9.22
CA ASP A 176 -12.18 12.15 9.69
C ASP A 176 -10.76 11.70 10.03
N LEU A 177 -9.76 12.38 9.47
CA LEU A 177 -8.35 12.13 9.76
C LEU A 177 -7.81 13.08 10.85
N GLY A 178 -8.63 13.99 11.37
CA GLY A 178 -8.29 14.86 12.51
C GLY A 178 -7.81 14.11 13.75
N PRO A 179 -8.45 13.01 14.18
CA PRO A 179 -8.01 12.23 15.34
C PRO A 179 -6.59 11.65 15.21
N ILE A 180 -6.09 11.50 13.98
CA ILE A 180 -4.73 11.02 13.70
C ILE A 180 -3.74 12.16 13.40
N GLY A 181 -4.10 13.41 13.71
CA GLY A 181 -3.24 14.59 13.57
C GLY A 181 -3.42 15.36 12.27
N LEU A 182 -4.29 14.90 11.36
CA LEU A 182 -4.54 15.53 10.06
C LEU A 182 -5.80 16.40 10.08
N THR A 183 -5.82 17.39 10.96
CA THR A 183 -7.01 18.22 11.22
C THR A 183 -7.59 18.83 9.92
N GLY A 184 -8.87 18.58 9.68
CA GLY A 184 -9.59 19.06 8.49
C GLY A 184 -9.38 18.21 7.24
N SER A 185 -8.51 17.20 7.28
CA SER A 185 -8.37 16.22 6.20
C SER A 185 -9.36 15.08 6.38
N SER A 186 -9.77 14.46 5.28
CA SER A 186 -10.70 13.33 5.31
C SER A 186 -10.40 12.31 4.25
N LEU A 187 -10.81 11.05 4.50
CA LEU A 187 -10.91 10.01 3.49
C LEU A 187 -12.38 9.72 3.23
N SER A 188 -12.83 9.85 1.99
CA SER A 188 -14.22 9.58 1.60
C SER A 188 -14.32 8.41 0.63
N PHE A 189 -15.45 7.72 0.63
CA PHE A 189 -15.76 6.68 -0.35
C PHE A 189 -17.29 6.52 -0.48
N LEU A 190 -17.74 6.05 -1.63
CA LEU A 190 -19.09 5.54 -1.85
C LEU A 190 -19.13 4.06 -1.47
N TYR A 191 -20.11 3.66 -0.67
CA TYR A 191 -20.32 2.29 -0.26
C TYR A 191 -21.57 1.69 -0.90
N GLU A 192 -21.41 0.55 -1.55
CA GLU A 192 -22.48 -0.30 -2.03
C GLU A 192 -22.38 -1.70 -1.35
N PRO A 193 -23.37 -2.10 -0.54
CA PRO A 193 -23.39 -3.43 0.04
C PRO A 193 -23.60 -4.49 -1.05
N LEU A 194 -22.80 -5.56 -1.02
CA LEU A 194 -22.98 -6.71 -1.89
C LEU A 194 -23.70 -7.84 -1.13
N ALA A 195 -24.20 -8.83 -1.86
CA ALA A 195 -24.81 -10.02 -1.25
C ALA A 195 -23.84 -10.77 -0.32
N THR A 196 -22.55 -10.76 -0.67
CA THR A 196 -21.45 -11.37 0.08
C THR A 196 -20.21 -10.48 -0.02
N GLY A 197 -20.30 -9.29 0.57
CA GLY A 197 -19.15 -8.40 0.66
C GLY A 197 -19.50 -6.91 0.66
N MET A 198 -18.46 -6.11 0.43
CA MET A 198 -18.52 -4.68 0.31
C MET A 198 -17.89 -4.23 -0.99
N TYR A 199 -18.55 -3.29 -1.68
CA TYR A 199 -17.94 -2.54 -2.77
C TYR A 199 -17.78 -1.09 -2.35
N LEU A 200 -16.53 -0.64 -2.32
CA LEU A 200 -16.18 0.76 -2.15
C LEU A 200 -15.81 1.33 -3.52
N SER A 201 -16.35 2.49 -3.85
CA SER A 201 -15.92 3.29 -4.99
C SER A 201 -15.67 4.72 -4.56
N ASP A 202 -15.16 5.53 -5.49
CA ASP A 202 -14.73 6.90 -5.26
C ASP A 202 -13.92 7.13 -3.97
N ILE A 203 -12.98 6.23 -3.70
CA ILE A 203 -12.08 6.33 -2.55
C ILE A 203 -11.13 7.52 -2.78
N GLN A 204 -11.31 8.58 -2.02
CA GLN A 204 -10.61 9.85 -2.16
C GLN A 204 -10.07 10.32 -0.81
N VAL A 205 -8.99 11.09 -0.86
CA VAL A 205 -8.45 11.85 0.27
C VAL A 205 -8.57 13.34 -0.05
N THR A 206 -9.12 14.11 0.88
CA THR A 206 -9.18 15.58 0.82
C THR A 206 -8.21 16.16 1.84
N GLY A 207 -7.33 17.06 1.37
CA GLY A 207 -6.36 17.75 2.22
C GLY A 207 -7.00 18.88 3.02
N GLY A 208 -6.86 18.82 4.34
CA GLY A 208 -7.19 19.91 5.26
C GLY A 208 -6.12 21.00 5.29
N THR A 209 -6.08 21.77 6.37
CA THR A 209 -5.08 22.83 6.55
C THR A 209 -3.67 22.24 6.55
N GLY A 210 -2.81 22.73 5.65
CA GLY A 210 -1.45 22.20 5.47
C GLY A 210 -1.35 20.97 4.56
N GLY A 211 -2.46 20.54 3.94
CA GLY A 211 -2.50 19.36 3.08
C GLY A 211 -2.29 18.05 3.86
N VAL A 212 -2.18 16.95 3.13
CA VAL A 212 -2.01 15.60 3.68
C VAL A 212 -1.06 14.78 2.82
N HIS A 213 -0.16 14.07 3.49
CA HIS A 213 0.70 13.05 2.92
C HIS A 213 0.35 11.71 3.58
N VAL A 214 -0.13 10.76 2.77
CA VAL A 214 -0.45 9.40 3.23
C VAL A 214 0.27 8.36 2.41
N VAL A 215 0.82 7.35 3.10
CA VAL A 215 1.54 6.24 2.48
C VAL A 215 0.95 4.92 2.96
N ASN A 216 0.82 3.98 2.01
CA ASN A 216 0.35 2.61 2.21
C ASN A 216 -1.00 2.53 2.98
N PRO A 217 -2.11 3.04 2.41
CA PRO A 217 -3.43 2.92 3.03
C PRO A 217 -3.90 1.47 3.04
N LEU A 218 -3.89 0.83 4.20
CA LEU A 218 -4.37 -0.53 4.38
C LEU A 218 -5.76 -0.51 5.02
N PHE A 219 -6.77 -0.91 4.24
CA PHE A 219 -8.13 -1.07 4.76
C PHE A 219 -8.21 -2.32 5.65
N VAL A 220 -8.87 -2.18 6.80
CA VAL A 220 -9.12 -3.28 7.74
C VAL A 220 -10.62 -3.41 7.96
N ILE A 221 -11.15 -4.60 7.68
CA ILE A 221 -12.54 -4.95 7.93
C ILE A 221 -12.64 -5.60 9.30
N TRP A 222 -13.59 -5.17 10.12
CA TRP A 222 -13.77 -5.69 11.47
C TRP A 222 -14.95 -6.65 11.51
N ASN A 223 -14.68 -7.94 11.34
CA ASN A 223 -15.68 -8.99 11.36
C ASN A 223 -15.88 -9.50 12.79
N GLU A 224 -17.08 -9.28 13.35
CA GLU A 224 -17.40 -9.61 14.75
C GLU A 224 -16.36 -9.07 15.77
N GLY A 225 -15.75 -7.92 15.45
CA GLY A 225 -14.72 -7.30 16.28
C GLY A 225 -13.29 -7.82 16.08
N ALA A 226 -13.09 -8.84 15.24
CA ALA A 226 -11.76 -9.27 14.80
C ALA A 226 -11.29 -8.45 13.59
N PRO A 227 -10.05 -7.92 13.59
CA PRO A 227 -9.52 -7.22 12.44
C PRO A 227 -9.13 -8.21 11.34
N GLU A 228 -9.62 -7.97 10.14
CA GLU A 228 -9.27 -8.65 8.90
C GLU A 228 -8.68 -7.59 7.94
N PRO A 229 -7.36 -7.39 7.98
CA PRO A 229 -6.69 -6.51 7.03
C PRO A 229 -6.93 -6.99 5.59
N ASP A 230 -6.97 -6.05 4.65
CA ASP A 230 -7.05 -6.38 3.23
C ASP A 230 -5.91 -7.35 2.86
N PRO A 231 -6.23 -8.62 2.52
CA PRO A 231 -5.23 -9.67 2.43
C PRO A 231 -4.23 -9.45 1.30
N ILE A 232 -4.58 -8.61 0.33
CA ILE A 232 -3.77 -8.30 -0.84
C ILE A 232 -3.10 -6.92 -0.78
N ASN A 233 -3.27 -6.20 0.34
CA ASN A 233 -2.86 -4.81 0.56
C ASN A 233 -2.96 -3.94 -0.72
N ARG A 234 -4.18 -3.80 -1.25
CA ARG A 234 -4.42 -3.30 -2.61
C ARG A 234 -3.92 -1.88 -2.88
N PHE A 235 -3.70 -1.09 -1.83
CA PHE A 235 -3.16 0.27 -1.90
C PHE A 235 -1.77 0.38 -1.26
N GLY A 236 -1.07 -0.75 -1.08
CA GLY A 236 0.21 -0.79 -0.36
C GLY A 236 1.35 -0.03 -1.04
N ASN A 237 1.19 0.30 -2.32
CA ASN A 237 2.13 1.09 -3.11
C ASN A 237 1.73 2.56 -3.25
N ILE A 238 0.67 3.01 -2.56
CA ILE A 238 0.26 4.41 -2.62
C ILE A 238 1.17 5.25 -1.74
N ASP A 239 1.69 6.31 -2.33
CA ASP A 239 2.34 7.46 -1.70
C ASP A 239 1.62 8.67 -2.28
N LEU A 240 0.78 9.31 -1.47
CA LEU A 240 -0.16 10.32 -1.94
C LEU A 240 0.01 11.61 -1.14
N VAL A 241 0.35 12.68 -1.86
CA VAL A 241 0.33 14.05 -1.35
C VAL A 241 -0.87 14.79 -1.94
N VAL A 242 -1.75 15.30 -1.08
CA VAL A 242 -2.90 16.14 -1.46
C VAL A 242 -2.76 17.51 -0.79
N GLN A 243 -2.69 18.55 -1.61
CA GLN A 243 -2.57 19.93 -1.11
C GLN A 243 -3.84 20.38 -0.38
N GLU A 244 -3.71 21.43 0.43
CA GLU A 244 -4.83 22.01 1.18
C GLU A 244 -6.01 22.38 0.26
N GLY A 245 -7.20 21.95 0.65
CA GLY A 245 -8.44 22.20 -0.07
C GLY A 245 -8.62 21.39 -1.36
N LEU A 246 -7.66 20.55 -1.73
CA LEU A 246 -7.76 19.67 -2.89
C LEU A 246 -8.19 18.25 -2.47
N THR A 247 -8.65 17.50 -3.46
CA THR A 247 -9.06 16.10 -3.33
C THR A 247 -8.35 15.27 -4.38
N SER A 248 -7.91 14.06 -4.02
CA SER A 248 -7.32 13.10 -4.93
C SER A 248 -7.81 11.68 -4.65
N TYR A 249 -7.81 10.84 -5.67
CA TYR A 249 -8.11 9.41 -5.51
C TYR A 249 -6.99 8.66 -4.80
N VAL A 250 -7.38 7.65 -4.01
CA VAL A 250 -6.47 6.64 -3.46
C VAL A 250 -6.36 5.50 -4.47
N GLY A 251 -5.24 5.43 -5.19
CA GLY A 251 -4.99 4.40 -6.19
C GLY A 251 -6.14 4.23 -7.19
N GLY A 252 -6.71 3.03 -7.22
CA GLY A 252 -7.89 2.58 -7.98
C GLY A 252 -9.19 3.36 -7.75
N GLY A 253 -9.26 4.13 -6.66
CA GLY A 253 -10.50 4.72 -6.16
C GLY A 253 -11.61 3.68 -5.93
N THR A 254 -11.31 2.38 -5.92
CA THR A 254 -12.27 1.28 -5.75
C THR A 254 -11.64 0.15 -4.97
N ALA A 255 -12.45 -0.53 -4.16
CA ALA A 255 -12.08 -1.75 -3.46
C ALA A 255 -13.27 -2.70 -3.41
N VAL A 256 -13.04 -3.98 -3.65
CA VAL A 256 -14.03 -5.03 -3.39
C VAL A 256 -13.47 -5.90 -2.26
N PHE A 257 -14.26 -6.07 -1.22
CA PHE A 257 -14.00 -7.01 -0.13
C PHE A 257 -15.03 -8.11 -0.22
N VAL A 258 -14.61 -9.32 -0.58
CA VAL A 258 -15.46 -10.51 -0.65
C VAL A 258 -15.41 -11.26 0.67
N ASP A 259 -16.42 -12.09 0.94
CA ASP A 259 -16.50 -12.95 2.12
C ASP A 259 -16.51 -12.21 3.47
N VAL A 260 -16.84 -10.92 3.45
CA VAL A 260 -17.07 -10.09 4.65
C VAL A 260 -18.55 -9.74 4.80
N ALA A 261 -19.00 -9.54 6.03
CA ALA A 261 -20.37 -9.09 6.28
C ALA A 261 -20.52 -7.63 5.82
N PRO A 262 -21.57 -7.26 5.05
CA PRO A 262 -21.78 -5.89 4.57
C PRO A 262 -22.08 -4.87 5.69
N THR A 263 -22.13 -5.30 6.96
CA THR A 263 -22.32 -4.44 8.13
C THR A 263 -21.08 -4.34 9.01
N SER A 264 -19.96 -4.96 8.61
CA SER A 264 -18.71 -4.89 9.37
C SER A 264 -18.17 -3.45 9.41
N ASP A 265 -17.48 -3.10 10.49
CA ASP A 265 -16.81 -1.80 10.56
C ASP A 265 -15.56 -1.79 9.66
N ILE A 266 -15.16 -0.60 9.23
CA ILE A 266 -13.96 -0.34 8.45
C ILE A 266 -13.07 0.62 9.22
N SER A 267 -11.76 0.34 9.26
CA SER A 267 -10.73 1.34 9.57
C SER A 267 -9.68 1.36 8.45
N VAL A 268 -8.87 2.41 8.41
CA VAL A 268 -7.74 2.51 7.48
C VAL A 268 -6.47 2.73 8.29
N HIS A 269 -5.48 1.87 8.05
CA HIS A 269 -4.13 2.00 8.57
C HIS A 269 -3.31 2.73 7.54
N PHE A 270 -2.44 3.62 7.99
CA PHE A 270 -1.46 4.29 7.16
C PHE A 270 -0.10 4.01 7.73
N ARG A 271 0.86 3.81 6.83
CA ARG A 271 2.26 3.72 7.24
C ARG A 271 2.85 5.10 7.55
N VAL A 272 2.45 6.09 6.76
CA VAL A 272 2.71 7.50 7.01
C VAL A 272 1.39 8.23 6.89
N ALA A 273 1.09 9.08 7.86
CA ALA A 273 -0.04 10.00 7.84
C ALA A 273 0.41 11.29 8.51
N GLU A 274 0.80 12.27 7.69
CA GLU A 274 1.34 13.55 8.16
C GLU A 274 0.83 14.73 7.31
N LEU A 275 1.03 15.94 7.80
CA LEU A 275 0.75 17.13 7.00
C LEU A 275 1.77 17.19 5.85
N ALA A 276 1.32 17.59 4.67
CA ALA A 276 2.20 17.70 3.49
C ALA A 276 3.23 18.84 3.58
N ASP A 277 3.18 19.64 4.67
CA ASP A 277 4.09 20.71 5.11
C ASP A 277 4.62 21.72 4.06
N GLY A 278 4.00 21.78 2.88
CA GLY A 278 4.46 22.59 1.76
C GLY A 278 5.69 22.05 1.05
N THR A 279 6.24 20.89 1.45
CA THR A 279 7.26 20.19 0.66
C THR A 279 6.58 19.45 -0.49
N ASP A 280 6.46 20.14 -1.62
CA ASP A 280 6.29 19.51 -2.92
C ASP A 280 7.55 18.69 -3.22
N PRO A 281 7.51 17.33 -3.28
CA PRO A 281 8.69 16.55 -3.65
C PRO A 281 9.07 16.71 -5.13
N GLY A 282 8.29 17.43 -5.93
CA GLY A 282 8.60 17.61 -7.33
C GLY A 282 7.60 18.46 -8.09
N GLY A 283 7.76 19.77 -8.00
CA GLY A 283 7.45 20.76 -9.03
C GLY A 283 6.15 20.55 -9.81
N GLY A 284 5.05 20.99 -9.21
CA GLY A 284 3.98 21.69 -9.90
C GLY A 284 3.27 20.96 -11.03
N HIS A 285 2.20 20.24 -10.69
CA HIS A 285 0.86 20.40 -11.27
C HIS A 285 -0.14 19.86 -10.23
N GLY A 286 -1.22 20.60 -9.97
CA GLY A 286 -2.32 20.19 -9.08
C GLY A 286 -3.15 19.07 -9.70
N GLY A 287 -2.54 17.90 -9.84
CA GLY A 287 -3.15 16.69 -10.37
C GLY A 287 -2.31 15.50 -9.96
N VAL A 288 -2.88 14.68 -9.06
CA VAL A 288 -2.63 13.24 -8.92
C VAL A 288 -1.17 12.84 -9.12
N VAL A 289 -0.37 12.84 -8.04
CA VAL A 289 0.83 11.97 -7.96
C VAL A 289 0.35 10.53 -7.69
N GLY A 290 -0.59 10.05 -8.50
CA GLY A 290 -1.14 8.71 -8.46
C GLY A 290 -0.66 7.97 -9.69
N GLY A 291 0.44 7.24 -9.53
CA GLY A 291 0.88 6.15 -10.41
C GLY A 291 1.00 6.52 -11.88
N GLY A 292 2.08 7.18 -12.28
CA GLY A 292 2.41 7.39 -13.69
C GLY A 292 2.23 6.13 -14.55
N CYS A 293 1.91 6.34 -15.82
CA CYS A 293 1.79 5.26 -16.80
C CYS A 293 3.15 4.60 -17.03
N ASN A 294 3.28 3.31 -16.71
CA ASN A 294 4.54 2.58 -16.85
C ASN A 294 4.80 2.24 -18.33
N ASN A 295 3.75 2.05 -19.13
CA ASN A 295 3.87 1.66 -20.53
C ASN A 295 2.86 2.42 -21.43
N VAL A 296 3.14 3.70 -21.65
CA VAL A 296 2.37 4.56 -22.56
C VAL A 296 2.22 3.96 -23.97
N PRO A 297 3.26 3.34 -24.57
CA PRO A 297 3.11 2.67 -25.87
C PRO A 297 2.08 1.52 -25.87
N ALA A 298 2.09 0.67 -24.84
CA ALA A 298 1.11 -0.41 -24.71
C ALA A 298 -0.29 0.14 -24.42
N PHE A 299 -0.41 1.19 -23.60
CA PHE A 299 -1.69 1.89 -23.39
C PHE A 299 -2.23 2.40 -24.73
N THR A 300 -1.43 3.15 -25.48
CA THR A 300 -1.82 3.80 -26.74
C THR A 300 -2.24 2.77 -27.78
N SER A 301 -1.56 1.62 -27.84
CA SER A 301 -1.80 0.60 -28.87
C SER A 301 -2.90 -0.39 -28.52
N ALA A 302 -3.04 -0.77 -27.24
CA ALA A 302 -3.95 -1.84 -26.82
C ALA A 302 -5.18 -1.33 -26.05
N ALA A 303 -5.00 -0.39 -25.11
CA ALA A 303 -6.07 0.06 -24.22
C ALA A 303 -6.83 1.29 -24.76
N GLN A 304 -6.13 2.26 -25.35
CA GLN A 304 -6.73 3.52 -25.81
C GLN A 304 -7.87 3.29 -26.82
N PRO A 305 -7.72 2.46 -27.88
CA PRO A 305 -8.79 2.32 -28.87
C PRO A 305 -10.12 1.80 -28.30
N PRO A 306 -10.17 0.69 -27.52
CA PRO A 306 -11.42 0.21 -26.94
C PRO A 306 -11.97 1.14 -25.86
N LEU A 307 -11.11 1.82 -25.09
CA LEU A 307 -11.50 2.80 -24.06
C LEU A 307 -12.13 4.05 -24.67
N ALA A 308 -11.54 4.60 -25.73
CA ALA A 308 -12.09 5.73 -26.45
C ALA A 308 -13.45 5.39 -27.08
N ALA A 309 -13.57 4.20 -27.69
CA ALA A 309 -14.78 3.76 -28.35
C ALA A 309 -15.96 3.53 -27.40
N SER A 310 -15.70 2.97 -26.21
CA SER A 310 -16.76 2.51 -25.30
C SER A 310 -17.01 3.49 -24.16
N CYS A 311 -15.97 4.12 -23.63
CA CYS A 311 -16.05 4.96 -22.43
C CYS A 311 -15.87 6.46 -22.74
N GLY A 312 -15.20 6.80 -23.85
CA GLY A 312 -14.83 8.17 -24.20
C GLY A 312 -16.01 9.14 -24.35
N ASN A 313 -17.20 8.67 -24.76
CA ASN A 313 -18.38 9.54 -24.85
C ASN A 313 -18.93 9.98 -23.48
N CYS A 314 -18.65 9.22 -22.42
CA CYS A 314 -19.09 9.53 -21.06
C CYS A 314 -17.98 10.18 -20.24
N HIS A 315 -16.77 9.62 -20.31
CA HIS A 315 -15.62 10.02 -19.49
C HIS A 315 -14.65 10.97 -20.21
N GLY A 316 -14.81 11.17 -21.51
CA GLY A 316 -13.95 12.01 -22.33
C GLY A 316 -14.33 13.49 -22.34
N ALA A 317 -13.63 14.27 -23.17
CA ALA A 317 -13.86 15.70 -23.28
C ALA A 317 -15.28 16.00 -23.77
N GLY A 318 -16.02 16.80 -23.01
CA GLY A 318 -17.45 17.07 -23.27
C GLY A 318 -18.40 15.97 -22.78
N GLY A 319 -17.90 14.98 -22.04
CA GLY A 319 -18.67 13.94 -21.38
C GLY A 319 -19.45 14.43 -20.17
N GLN A 320 -19.94 13.48 -19.37
CA GLN A 320 -20.75 13.78 -18.19
C GLN A 320 -19.85 14.16 -17.02
N THR A 321 -20.16 15.24 -16.30
CA THR A 321 -19.30 15.74 -15.21
C THR A 321 -19.05 14.68 -14.14
N ASN A 322 -20.07 13.95 -13.72
CA ASN A 322 -19.94 12.86 -12.74
C ASN A 322 -19.07 11.70 -13.25
N ALA A 323 -19.17 11.36 -14.53
CA ALA A 323 -18.35 10.31 -15.13
C ALA A 323 -16.88 10.74 -15.23
N ILE A 324 -16.61 11.98 -15.68
CA ILE A 324 -15.26 12.55 -15.73
C ILE A 324 -14.66 12.62 -14.33
N SER A 325 -15.45 13.05 -13.33
CA SER A 325 -15.00 13.06 -11.94
C SER A 325 -14.63 11.67 -11.46
N ALA A 326 -15.40 10.63 -11.80
CA ALA A 326 -15.07 9.25 -11.46
C ALA A 326 -13.78 8.78 -12.16
N THR A 327 -13.70 8.89 -13.49
CA THR A 327 -12.50 8.51 -14.24
C THR A 327 -12.28 9.53 -15.33
N ASP A 328 -11.25 10.36 -15.18
CA ASP A 328 -10.97 11.41 -16.15
C ASP A 328 -10.32 10.81 -17.40
N MET A 329 -11.10 10.73 -18.48
CA MET A 329 -10.61 10.32 -19.79
C MET A 329 -10.63 11.47 -20.78
N THR A 330 -10.64 12.73 -20.33
CA THR A 330 -10.73 13.91 -21.20
C THR A 330 -9.60 13.98 -22.22
N ARG A 331 -8.45 13.39 -21.90
CA ARG A 331 -7.27 13.26 -22.76
C ARG A 331 -7.24 11.99 -23.63
N ILE A 332 -8.24 11.11 -23.57
CA ILE A 332 -8.20 9.81 -24.27
C ILE A 332 -8.10 9.96 -25.79
N ALA A 333 -8.59 11.06 -26.36
CA ALA A 333 -8.52 11.37 -27.79
C ALA A 333 -7.25 12.15 -28.19
N ASP A 334 -6.47 12.64 -27.22
CA ASP A 334 -5.21 13.33 -27.46
C ASP A 334 -4.10 12.29 -27.68
N LEU A 335 -3.83 11.96 -28.94
CA LEU A 335 -2.87 10.93 -29.34
C LEU A 335 -1.40 11.38 -29.26
N THR A 336 -1.13 12.57 -28.71
CA THR A 336 0.24 12.98 -28.39
C THR A 336 0.80 12.13 -27.24
N ALA A 337 2.13 12.03 -27.13
CA ALA A 337 2.75 11.27 -26.05
C ALA A 337 2.33 11.78 -24.65
N GLU A 338 2.19 13.10 -24.50
CA GLU A 338 1.76 13.75 -23.26
C GLU A 338 0.27 13.48 -22.97
N GLY A 339 -0.60 13.60 -23.97
CA GLY A 339 -2.02 13.27 -23.84
C GLY A 339 -2.27 11.81 -23.47
N GLN A 340 -1.55 10.89 -24.11
CA GLN A 340 -1.65 9.46 -23.82
C GLN A 340 -1.07 9.11 -22.44
N ALA A 341 0.04 9.74 -22.02
CA ALA A 341 0.57 9.55 -20.67
C ALA A 341 -0.43 10.02 -19.61
N ALA A 342 -1.07 11.17 -19.81
CA ALA A 342 -2.09 11.69 -18.91
C ALA A 342 -3.33 10.79 -18.86
N ALA A 343 -3.87 10.38 -20.01
CA ALA A 343 -5.02 9.49 -20.07
C ALA A 343 -4.72 8.12 -19.43
N CYS A 344 -3.54 7.57 -19.68
CA CYS A 344 -3.11 6.31 -19.09
C CYS A 344 -3.01 6.40 -17.57
N ALA A 345 -2.36 7.44 -17.03
CA ALA A 345 -2.25 7.64 -15.59
C ALA A 345 -3.65 7.68 -14.94
N GLN A 346 -4.59 8.41 -15.54
CA GLN A 346 -5.97 8.46 -15.04
C GLN A 346 -6.68 7.12 -15.13
N VAL A 347 -6.60 6.39 -16.24
CA VAL A 347 -7.25 5.06 -16.37
C VAL A 347 -6.61 4.04 -15.43
N LYS A 348 -5.30 4.12 -15.19
CA LYS A 348 -4.57 3.25 -14.26
C LYS A 348 -5.07 3.42 -12.83
N THR A 349 -5.58 4.60 -12.47
CA THR A 349 -6.32 4.80 -11.21
C THR A 349 -7.62 4.01 -11.13
N ARG A 350 -7.96 3.11 -12.06
CA ARG A 350 -9.13 2.20 -11.97
C ARG A 350 -8.74 0.74 -12.19
N VAL A 351 -7.44 0.48 -12.31
CA VAL A 351 -6.88 -0.85 -12.53
C VAL A 351 -6.56 -1.47 -11.17
N ASN A 352 -7.05 -2.69 -10.97
CA ASN A 352 -6.56 -3.58 -9.94
C ASN A 352 -5.41 -4.38 -10.54
N ALA A 353 -4.16 -3.99 -10.25
CA ALA A 353 -2.98 -4.65 -10.83
C ALA A 353 -2.81 -6.10 -10.34
N LEU A 354 -3.38 -6.45 -9.18
CA LEU A 354 -3.30 -7.78 -8.58
C LEU A 354 -4.30 -8.76 -9.21
N ASP A 355 -5.47 -8.24 -9.52
CA ASP A 355 -6.51 -8.97 -10.20
C ASP A 355 -7.08 -8.12 -11.34
N PRO A 356 -6.37 -8.08 -12.48
CA PRO A 356 -6.76 -7.25 -13.61
C PRO A 356 -8.21 -7.42 -13.98
N VAL A 357 -8.74 -8.65 -13.96
CA VAL A 357 -10.13 -8.93 -14.40
C VAL A 357 -11.19 -8.38 -13.44
N ASN A 358 -10.84 -8.12 -12.19
CA ASN A 358 -11.69 -7.48 -11.18
C ASN A 358 -11.36 -5.98 -10.99
N SER A 359 -10.66 -5.36 -11.94
CA SER A 359 -10.53 -3.90 -12.00
C SER A 359 -11.89 -3.23 -12.07
N GLY A 360 -12.06 -2.08 -11.40
CA GLY A 360 -13.28 -1.27 -11.50
C GLY A 360 -13.64 -0.92 -12.95
N LEU A 361 -12.61 -0.78 -13.80
CA LEU A 361 -12.72 -0.60 -15.24
C LEU A 361 -13.48 -1.73 -15.98
N PHE A 362 -13.50 -2.94 -15.43
CA PHE A 362 -14.25 -4.08 -15.99
C PHE A 362 -15.53 -4.37 -15.22
N LEU A 363 -15.52 -4.20 -13.89
CA LEU A 363 -16.71 -4.40 -13.07
C LEU A 363 -17.81 -3.40 -13.38
N ALA A 364 -17.49 -2.16 -13.74
CA ALA A 364 -18.49 -1.16 -14.09
C ALA A 364 -19.27 -1.53 -15.37
N PRO A 365 -18.64 -1.75 -16.54
CA PRO A 365 -19.38 -2.00 -17.79
C PRO A 365 -19.80 -3.46 -18.03
N ASP A 366 -19.43 -4.42 -17.17
CA ASP A 366 -19.84 -5.83 -17.32
C ASP A 366 -21.38 -5.99 -17.25
N PRO A 367 -22.03 -6.56 -18.28
CA PRO A 367 -23.49 -6.78 -18.28
C PRO A 367 -23.98 -7.70 -17.15
N ASN A 368 -23.10 -8.50 -16.55
CA ASN A 368 -23.46 -9.42 -15.47
C ASN A 368 -23.04 -8.92 -14.09
N SER A 369 -22.36 -7.78 -14.00
CA SER A 369 -22.02 -7.23 -12.69
C SER A 369 -23.23 -6.57 -12.05
N GLY A 370 -23.32 -6.67 -10.72
CA GLY A 370 -24.36 -6.01 -9.92
C GLY A 370 -24.16 -4.49 -9.77
N THR A 371 -23.13 -3.90 -10.38
CA THR A 371 -22.82 -2.47 -10.24
C THR A 371 -23.84 -1.62 -10.99
N GLN A 372 -24.22 -0.46 -10.43
CA GLN A 372 -25.23 0.43 -11.01
C GLN A 372 -24.70 1.37 -12.12
N HIS A 373 -23.61 0.99 -12.79
CA HIS A 373 -23.04 1.82 -13.85
C HIS A 373 -24.03 2.00 -15.02
N PRO A 374 -24.32 3.23 -15.47
CA PRO A 374 -25.35 3.48 -16.49
C PRO A 374 -25.06 2.85 -17.86
N PHE A 375 -23.79 2.65 -18.17
CA PHE A 375 -23.36 1.94 -19.37
C PHE A 375 -22.99 0.50 -19.02
N LYS A 376 -23.57 -0.44 -19.78
CA LYS A 376 -23.22 -1.86 -19.80
C LYS A 376 -23.00 -2.28 -21.25
N PHE A 377 -22.04 -3.17 -21.49
CA PHE A 377 -21.92 -3.77 -22.81
C PHE A 377 -23.18 -4.57 -23.15
N ALA A 378 -23.64 -4.48 -24.38
CA ALA A 378 -24.88 -5.15 -24.81
C ALA A 378 -24.75 -6.68 -24.77
N THR A 379 -23.55 -7.21 -25.01
CA THR A 379 -23.29 -8.65 -25.01
C THR A 379 -22.04 -8.99 -24.21
N ALA A 380 -22.02 -10.23 -23.68
CA ALA A 380 -20.84 -10.76 -23.02
C ALA A 380 -19.62 -10.81 -23.96
N THR A 381 -19.83 -11.09 -25.24
CA THR A 381 -18.76 -11.14 -26.24
C THR A 381 -18.08 -9.78 -26.42
N ASP A 382 -18.85 -8.69 -26.54
CA ASP A 382 -18.30 -7.35 -26.69
C ASP A 382 -17.50 -6.94 -25.45
N PHE A 383 -18.01 -7.28 -24.27
CA PHE A 383 -17.30 -7.06 -23.01
C PHE A 383 -16.00 -7.86 -22.94
N GLN A 384 -15.99 -9.13 -23.35
CA GLN A 384 -14.76 -9.93 -23.38
C GLN A 384 -13.72 -9.35 -24.35
N ASN A 385 -14.16 -8.86 -25.52
CA ASN A 385 -13.27 -8.22 -26.48
C ASN A 385 -12.64 -6.94 -25.89
N PHE A 386 -13.45 -6.10 -25.26
CA PHE A 386 -12.99 -4.91 -24.54
C PHE A 386 -11.98 -5.28 -23.45
N ARG A 387 -12.34 -6.22 -22.57
CA ARG A 387 -11.49 -6.66 -21.45
C ARG A 387 -10.17 -7.24 -21.93
N ASN A 388 -10.19 -8.15 -22.90
CA ASN A 388 -8.98 -8.79 -23.41
C ASN A 388 -7.99 -7.78 -24.00
N ALA A 389 -8.49 -6.75 -24.70
CA ALA A 389 -7.64 -5.69 -25.26
C ALA A 389 -7.00 -4.85 -24.16
N VAL A 390 -7.77 -4.42 -23.16
CA VAL A 390 -7.26 -3.58 -22.07
C VAL A 390 -6.32 -4.35 -21.13
N VAL A 391 -6.60 -5.63 -20.86
CA VAL A 391 -5.73 -6.50 -20.03
C VAL A 391 -4.33 -6.67 -20.62
N GLN A 392 -4.18 -6.62 -21.95
CA GLN A 392 -2.86 -6.66 -22.58
C GLN A 392 -1.97 -5.50 -22.14
N TRP A 393 -2.55 -4.31 -21.95
CA TRP A 393 -1.84 -3.17 -21.40
C TRP A 393 -1.63 -3.31 -19.89
N ILE A 394 -2.67 -3.69 -19.13
CA ILE A 394 -2.55 -3.85 -17.67
C ILE A 394 -1.44 -4.81 -17.28
N ASN A 395 -1.26 -5.93 -18.00
CA ASN A 395 -0.19 -6.89 -17.73
C ASN A 395 1.22 -6.35 -18.02
N GLN A 396 1.32 -5.17 -18.63
CA GLN A 396 2.57 -4.47 -18.92
C GLN A 396 2.74 -3.21 -18.07
N GLU A 397 1.77 -2.90 -17.20
CA GLU A 397 1.87 -1.90 -16.14
C GLU A 397 2.46 -2.52 -14.87
#